data_AF-A0A832ZRH6-F1
#
_entry.id   AF-A0A832ZRH6-F1
#
_cell.length_a   1.000
_cell.length_b   1.000
_cell.length_c   1.000
_cell.angle_alpha   90.00
_cell.angle_beta   90.00
_cell.angle_gamma   90.00
#
_symmetry.space_group_name_H-M   'P 1'
#
loop_
_entity.id
_entity.type
_entity.pdbx_description
1 polymer ?
#
loop_
_entity_poly.entity_id
_entity_poly.type
_entity_poly.pdbx_seq_one_letter_code
_entity_poly.pdbx_strand_id
1 'polypeptide(L)'
;MRSMKRRRLRENIKYQREIDKKMDEAAITVRTILLPCEDEKKVKQTLLNVVQGDVVQEEYNKEKYLVIYTSGREKIERIFRQFRNRRVLATLRKFLFTYSSENEIIFYLHKQAAFKGTLSLVEPGESPGGEVIVSIKVDNAKDVIMWLTKF
;
A
#
# COMPACT_ATOMS: atom_id res chain seq x y z
N MET A 1 36.42 11.72 15.06
CA MET A 1 34.95 11.95 15.10
C MET A 1 34.34 12.61 13.85
N ARG A 2 34.89 13.71 13.29
CA ARG A 2 34.32 14.40 12.10
C ARG A 2 34.27 13.55 10.81
N SER A 3 35.26 12.69 10.59
CA SER A 3 35.32 11.78 9.42
C SER A 3 34.19 10.73 9.41
N MET A 4 33.92 10.09 10.57
CA MET A 4 32.92 9.03 10.70
C MET A 4 31.48 9.56 10.54
N LYS A 5 31.20 10.77 11.03
CA LYS A 5 29.89 11.43 10.88
C LYS A 5 29.58 11.78 9.42
N ARG A 6 30.60 12.21 8.66
CA ARG A 6 30.49 12.47 7.21
C ARG A 6 30.26 11.19 6.41
N ARG A 7 30.88 10.06 6.80
CA ARG A 7 30.68 8.77 6.12
C ARG A 7 29.25 8.24 6.28
N ARG A 8 28.73 8.21 7.51
CA ARG A 8 27.35 7.79 7.80
C ARG A 8 26.30 8.63 7.06
N LEU A 9 26.53 9.94 6.96
CA LEU A 9 25.62 10.83 6.21
C LEU A 9 25.56 10.46 4.72
N ARG A 10 26.72 10.17 4.10
CA ARG A 10 26.79 9.74 2.69
C ARG A 10 26.10 8.39 2.47
N GLU A 11 26.32 7.44 3.38
CA GLU A 11 25.66 6.13 3.34
C GLU A 11 24.13 6.28 3.43
N ASN A 12 23.63 7.11 4.35
CA ASN A 12 22.20 7.38 4.49
C ASN A 12 21.59 8.05 3.25
N ILE A 13 22.27 9.03 2.65
CA ILE A 13 21.80 9.68 1.42
C ILE A 13 21.74 8.69 0.27
N LYS A 14 22.76 7.82 0.15
CA LYS A 14 22.79 6.78 -0.88
C LYS A 14 21.63 5.79 -0.69
N TYR A 15 21.43 5.31 0.53
CA TYR A 15 20.32 4.43 0.88
C TYR A 15 18.95 5.06 0.57
N GLN A 16 18.76 6.33 0.96
CA GLN A 16 17.52 7.07 0.65
C GLN A 16 17.25 7.11 -0.85
N ARG A 17 18.25 7.49 -1.65
CA ARG A 17 18.13 7.57 -3.11
C ARG A 17 17.81 6.23 -3.76
N GLU A 18 18.36 5.15 -3.22
CA GLU A 18 18.08 3.80 -3.72
C GLU A 18 16.63 3.39 -3.46
N ILE A 19 16.13 3.64 -2.25
CA ILE A 19 14.73 3.38 -1.90
C ILE A 19 13.78 4.27 -2.73
N ASP A 20 14.10 5.55 -2.87
CA ASP A 20 13.33 6.48 -3.69
C ASP A 20 13.19 5.97 -5.12
N LYS A 21 14.31 5.58 -5.74
CA LYS A 21 14.32 5.00 -7.09
C LYS A 21 13.43 3.76 -7.19
N LYS A 22 13.55 2.83 -6.23
CA LYS A 22 12.71 1.61 -6.19
C LYS A 22 11.23 1.97 -6.14
N MET A 23 10.84 2.95 -5.33
CA MET A 23 9.45 3.38 -5.20
C MET A 23 8.95 4.19 -6.41
N ASP A 24 9.81 4.95 -7.09
CA ASP A 24 9.46 5.66 -8.32
C ASP A 24 9.10 4.68 -9.46
N GLU A 25 9.80 3.55 -9.55
CA GLU A 25 9.58 2.49 -10.53
C GLU A 25 8.47 1.50 -10.11
N ALA A 26 7.99 1.57 -8.87
CA ALA A 26 7.05 0.60 -8.32
C ALA A 26 5.65 0.73 -8.93
N ALA A 27 5.08 -0.42 -9.31
CA ALA A 27 3.70 -0.52 -9.79
C ALA A 27 2.75 -0.85 -8.63
N ILE A 28 1.63 -0.15 -8.57
CA ILE A 28 0.62 -0.22 -7.52
C ILE A 28 -0.68 -0.70 -8.15
N THR A 29 -1.26 -1.76 -7.57
CA THR A 29 -2.60 -2.23 -7.89
C THR A 29 -3.45 -2.13 -6.64
N VAL A 30 -4.58 -1.41 -6.73
CA VAL A 30 -5.58 -1.38 -5.66
C VAL A 30 -6.88 -1.94 -6.22
N ARG A 31 -7.39 -3.01 -5.60
CA ARG A 31 -8.60 -3.67 -6.08
C ARG A 31 -9.54 -4.08 -4.96
N THR A 32 -10.82 -4.19 -5.28
CA THR A 32 -11.84 -4.77 -4.40
C THR A 32 -12.94 -5.39 -5.25
N ILE A 33 -13.63 -6.39 -4.69
CA ILE A 33 -14.78 -7.01 -5.34
C ILE A 33 -15.95 -6.02 -5.41
N LEU A 34 -16.73 -6.06 -6.49
CA LEU A 34 -17.99 -5.35 -6.66
C LEU A 34 -19.12 -6.37 -6.58
N LEU A 35 -19.80 -6.41 -5.44
CA LEU A 35 -20.92 -7.34 -5.25
C LEU A 35 -22.19 -6.82 -5.94
N PRO A 36 -23.10 -7.71 -6.38
CA PRO A 36 -24.33 -7.31 -7.07
C PRO A 36 -25.23 -6.34 -6.27
N CYS A 37 -25.19 -6.42 -4.93
CA CYS A 37 -26.00 -5.57 -4.05
C CYS A 37 -25.32 -4.24 -3.69
N GLU A 38 -24.11 -3.97 -4.18
CA GLU A 38 -23.36 -2.76 -3.87
C GLU A 38 -23.58 -1.64 -4.89
N ASP A 39 -23.49 -0.41 -4.40
CA ASP A 39 -23.47 0.77 -5.26
C ASP A 39 -22.05 0.96 -5.83
N GLU A 40 -21.90 0.77 -7.13
CA GLU A 40 -20.63 0.91 -7.84
C GLU A 40 -19.94 2.26 -7.57
N LYS A 41 -20.69 3.36 -7.46
CA LYS A 41 -20.10 4.68 -7.17
C LYS A 41 -19.50 4.73 -5.78
N LYS A 42 -20.10 4.07 -4.79
CA LYS A 42 -19.53 3.96 -3.44
C LYS A 42 -18.28 3.10 -3.43
N VAL A 43 -18.28 1.97 -4.14
CA VAL A 43 -17.10 1.10 -4.25
C VAL A 43 -15.96 1.81 -4.99
N LYS A 44 -16.28 2.58 -6.04
CA LYS A 44 -15.33 3.45 -6.73
C LYS A 44 -14.71 4.48 -5.78
N GLN A 45 -15.53 5.15 -4.97
CA GLN A 45 -15.06 6.10 -3.97
C GLN A 45 -14.14 5.44 -2.93
N THR A 46 -14.45 4.21 -2.52
CA THR A 46 -13.59 3.42 -1.62
C THR A 46 -12.17 3.29 -2.16
N LEU A 47 -12.00 2.97 -3.45
CA LEU A 47 -10.68 2.88 -4.09
C LEU A 47 -9.97 4.24 -4.15
N LEU A 48 -10.70 5.28 -4.54
CA LEU A 48 -10.16 6.65 -4.65
C LEU A 48 -9.70 7.24 -3.31
N ASN A 49 -10.29 6.79 -2.20
CA ASN A 49 -9.85 7.15 -0.85
C ASN A 49 -8.50 6.51 -0.48
N VAL A 50 -8.18 5.34 -1.07
CA VAL A 50 -6.89 4.67 -0.86
C VAL A 50 -5.82 5.32 -1.73
N VAL A 51 -6.06 5.43 -3.04
CA VAL A 51 -5.11 5.97 -4.00
C VAL A 51 -5.83 6.67 -5.15
N GLN A 52 -5.24 7.75 -5.67
CA GLN A 52 -5.75 8.41 -6.86
C GLN A 52 -5.35 7.65 -8.13
N GLY A 53 -6.29 7.48 -9.06
CA GLY A 53 -6.07 6.91 -10.37
C GLY A 53 -7.39 6.64 -11.09
N ASP A 54 -7.29 6.14 -12.32
CA ASP A 54 -8.45 5.71 -13.09
C ASP A 54 -8.94 4.37 -12.57
N VAL A 55 -10.26 4.26 -12.41
CA VAL A 55 -10.91 3.04 -11.95
C VAL A 55 -11.44 2.30 -13.16
N VAL A 56 -10.96 1.07 -13.34
CA VAL A 56 -11.45 0.13 -14.35
C VAL A 56 -12.22 -0.99 -13.68
N GLN A 57 -13.11 -1.64 -14.44
CA GLN A 57 -13.79 -2.84 -14.00
C GLN A 57 -13.16 -4.05 -14.68
N GLU A 58 -12.85 -5.09 -13.91
CA GLU A 58 -12.36 -6.37 -14.39
C GLU A 58 -13.28 -7.49 -13.95
N GLU A 59 -13.28 -8.61 -14.69
CA GLU A 59 -14.04 -9.79 -14.33
C GLU A 59 -13.11 -11.00 -14.26
N TYR A 60 -13.12 -11.69 -13.12
CA TYR A 60 -12.34 -12.91 -12.87
C TYR A 60 -13.26 -13.96 -12.29
N ASN A 61 -13.32 -15.15 -12.89
CA ASN A 61 -14.15 -16.25 -12.39
C ASN A 61 -15.62 -15.87 -12.12
N LYS A 62 -16.21 -15.00 -12.96
CA LYS A 62 -17.56 -14.43 -12.83
C LYS A 62 -17.76 -13.44 -11.67
N GLU A 63 -16.68 -13.05 -10.99
CA GLU A 63 -16.69 -11.99 -10.00
C GLU A 63 -16.19 -10.69 -10.63
N LYS A 64 -16.89 -9.59 -10.34
CA LYS A 64 -16.51 -8.26 -10.80
C LYS A 64 -15.59 -7.61 -9.77
N TYR A 65 -14.56 -6.94 -10.24
CA TYR A 65 -13.64 -6.15 -9.43
C TYR A 65 -13.58 -4.74 -9.96
N LEU A 66 -13.49 -3.77 -9.06
CA LEU A 66 -12.98 -2.45 -9.40
C LEU A 66 -11.49 -2.41 -9.10
N VAL A 67 -10.71 -1.83 -10.02
CA VAL A 67 -9.24 -1.85 -9.97
C VAL A 67 -8.71 -0.47 -10.33
N ILE A 68 -7.71 0.01 -9.57
CA ILE A 68 -6.84 1.11 -9.96
C ILE A 68 -5.45 0.56 -10.22
N TYR A 69 -4.93 0.85 -11.41
CA TYR A 69 -3.52 0.70 -11.74
C TYR A 69 -2.82 2.05 -11.68
N THR A 70 -1.71 2.10 -10.97
CA THR A 70 -0.90 3.32 -10.89
C THR A 70 0.54 2.97 -10.52
N SER A 71 1.43 3.96 -10.51
CA SER A 71 2.81 3.79 -10.05
C SER A 71 3.29 5.04 -9.31
N GLY A 72 4.49 4.94 -8.74
CA GLY A 72 5.27 6.09 -8.30
C GLY A 72 5.26 6.33 -6.80
N ARG A 73 6.37 6.88 -6.32
CA ARG A 73 6.68 7.08 -4.91
C ARG A 73 5.65 7.92 -4.18
N GLU A 74 5.20 9.02 -4.79
CA GLU A 74 4.27 9.96 -4.15
C GLU A 74 2.99 9.26 -3.65
N LYS A 75 2.47 8.33 -4.45
CA LYS A 75 1.26 7.57 -4.13
C LYS A 75 1.50 6.57 -3.02
N ILE A 76 2.64 5.86 -3.04
CA ILE A 76 3.07 4.97 -1.96
C ILE A 76 3.18 5.75 -0.66
N GLU A 77 3.96 6.85 -0.66
CA GLU A 77 4.10 7.69 0.53
C GLU A 77 2.74 8.16 1.03
N ARG A 78 1.85 8.63 0.15
CA ARG A 78 0.51 9.09 0.52
C ARG A 78 -0.33 8.02 1.20
N ILE A 79 -0.30 6.78 0.71
CA ILE A 79 -0.97 5.64 1.36
C ILE A 79 -0.39 5.45 2.76
N PHE A 80 0.93 5.36 2.86
CA PHE A 80 1.62 5.08 4.12
C PHE A 80 1.55 6.23 5.13
N ARG A 81 1.34 7.48 4.68
CA ARG A 81 1.11 8.64 5.56
C ARG A 81 -0.10 8.44 6.48
N GLN A 82 -1.09 7.66 6.07
CA GLN A 82 -2.32 7.43 6.83
C GLN A 82 -2.09 6.52 8.06
N PHE A 83 -0.98 5.76 8.11
CA PHE A 83 -0.65 4.86 9.23
C PHE A 83 0.31 5.47 10.26
N ARG A 84 0.65 6.77 10.17
CA ARG A 84 1.79 7.38 10.91
C ARG A 84 1.65 7.46 12.44
N ASN A 85 0.60 6.93 13.06
CA ASN A 85 0.54 6.82 14.52
C ASN A 85 1.54 5.75 15.00
N ARG A 86 2.41 6.08 15.96
CA ARG A 86 3.46 5.16 16.47
C ARG A 86 2.92 3.80 16.93
N ARG A 87 1.69 3.76 17.49
CA ARG A 87 1.03 2.51 17.91
C ARG A 87 0.65 1.60 16.74
N VAL A 88 0.46 2.17 15.55
CA VAL A 88 0.00 1.48 14.33
C VAL A 88 1.18 0.95 13.51
N LEU A 89 2.34 1.62 13.52
CA LEU A 89 3.47 1.28 12.65
C LEU A 89 4.16 -0.06 12.99
N ALA A 90 4.21 -0.46 14.26
CA ALA A 90 4.76 -1.76 14.64
C ALA A 90 3.86 -2.90 14.11
N THR A 91 2.55 -2.75 14.27
CA THR A 91 1.54 -3.66 13.72
C THR A 91 1.62 -3.69 12.20
N LEU A 92 1.67 -2.52 11.54
CA LEU A 92 1.81 -2.42 10.09
C LEU A 92 3.06 -3.16 9.60
N ARG A 93 4.22 -2.95 10.22
CA ARG A 93 5.45 -3.65 9.82
C ARG A 93 5.30 -5.16 9.91
N LYS A 94 4.78 -5.68 11.03
CA LYS A 94 4.54 -7.11 11.21
C LYS A 94 3.58 -7.63 10.13
N PHE A 95 2.48 -6.90 9.92
CA PHE A 95 1.44 -7.24 8.96
C PHE A 95 2.01 -7.33 7.53
N LEU A 96 2.78 -6.34 7.10
CA LEU A 96 3.40 -6.33 5.77
C LEU A 96 4.36 -7.51 5.61
N PHE A 97 5.20 -7.82 6.60
CA PHE A 97 6.08 -8.99 6.51
C PHE A 97 5.35 -10.33 6.47
N THR A 98 4.15 -10.43 7.04
CA THR A 98 3.35 -11.66 7.01
C THR A 98 2.83 -11.96 5.60
N TYR A 99 2.36 -10.95 4.87
CA TYR A 99 1.65 -11.16 3.59
C TYR A 99 2.46 -10.79 2.34
N SER A 100 3.57 -10.07 2.50
CA SER A 100 4.41 -9.63 1.38
C SER A 100 5.45 -10.68 0.99
N SER A 101 5.91 -10.61 -0.26
CA SER A 101 6.98 -11.43 -0.80
C SER A 101 8.26 -10.61 -1.01
N GLU A 102 9.28 -11.19 -1.64
CA GLU A 102 10.53 -10.50 -1.95
C GLU A 102 10.33 -9.28 -2.87
N ASN A 103 9.41 -9.38 -3.84
CA ASN A 103 9.24 -8.38 -4.91
C ASN A 103 7.85 -7.71 -4.90
N GLU A 104 7.08 -7.92 -3.83
CA GLU A 104 5.72 -7.40 -3.75
C GLU A 104 5.31 -7.14 -2.30
N ILE A 105 4.87 -5.91 -2.03
CA ILE A 105 4.23 -5.56 -0.76
C ILE A 105 2.73 -5.75 -0.91
N ILE A 106 2.12 -6.59 -0.06
CA ILE A 106 0.68 -6.84 -0.06
C ILE A 106 0.11 -6.56 1.32
N PHE A 107 -1.02 -5.88 1.36
CA PHE A 107 -1.84 -5.74 2.55
C PHE A 107 -3.31 -5.53 2.20
N TYR A 108 -4.15 -5.72 3.20
CA TYR A 108 -5.60 -5.74 3.09
C TYR A 108 -6.20 -4.68 4.00
N LEU A 109 -7.22 -4.01 3.48
CA LEU A 109 -7.90 -2.94 4.19
C LEU A 109 -9.38 -3.25 4.32
N HIS A 110 -9.95 -2.87 5.46
CA HIS A 110 -11.38 -2.94 5.69
C HIS A 110 -12.12 -2.04 4.70
N LYS A 111 -12.95 -2.63 3.83
CA LYS A 111 -13.60 -1.93 2.71
C LYS A 111 -14.50 -0.78 3.17
N GLN A 112 -15.30 -1.01 4.21
CA GLN A 112 -16.19 0.04 4.74
C GLN A 112 -15.43 1.18 5.45
N ALA A 113 -14.31 0.89 6.10
CA ALA A 113 -13.46 1.94 6.69
C ALA A 113 -12.81 2.78 5.58
N ALA A 114 -12.31 2.13 4.52
CA ALA A 114 -11.75 2.79 3.36
C ALA A 114 -12.79 3.67 2.65
N PHE A 115 -14.06 3.25 2.55
CA PHE A 115 -15.16 4.09 2.05
C PHE A 115 -15.32 5.39 2.85
N LYS A 116 -15.09 5.34 4.18
CA LYS A 116 -15.12 6.51 5.07
C LYS A 116 -13.82 7.31 5.09
N GLY A 117 -12.83 6.93 4.30
CA GLY A 117 -11.53 7.61 4.22
C GLY A 117 -10.51 7.17 5.27
N THR A 118 -10.74 6.04 5.96
CA THR A 118 -9.84 5.51 6.98
C THR A 118 -9.20 4.20 6.50
N LEU A 119 -7.86 4.14 6.47
CA LEU A 119 -7.16 2.89 6.18
C LEU A 119 -7.04 2.05 7.47
N SER A 120 -7.83 0.98 7.54
CA SER A 120 -7.78 0.01 8.64
C SER A 120 -7.27 -1.32 8.12
N LEU A 121 -6.15 -1.80 8.66
CA LEU A 121 -5.62 -3.14 8.35
C LEU A 121 -6.58 -4.22 8.88
N VAL A 122 -6.75 -5.28 8.11
CA VAL A 122 -7.55 -6.47 8.43
C VAL A 122 -6.86 -7.70 7.86
N GLU A 123 -7.00 -8.86 8.47
CA GLU A 123 -6.53 -10.11 7.86
C GLU A 123 -7.42 -10.51 6.67
N PRO A 124 -6.91 -11.35 5.73
CA PRO A 124 -7.72 -11.84 4.62
C PRO A 124 -8.99 -12.56 5.10
N GLY A 125 -10.15 -12.16 4.58
CA GLY A 125 -11.45 -12.71 4.93
C GLY A 125 -12.18 -11.97 6.06
N GLU A 126 -11.56 -10.98 6.71
CA GLU A 126 -12.15 -10.28 7.85
C GLU A 126 -12.98 -9.04 7.48
N SER A 127 -12.95 -8.58 6.22
CA SER A 127 -13.74 -7.43 5.79
C SER A 127 -15.08 -7.85 5.19
N PRO A 128 -16.24 -7.45 5.76
CA PRO A 128 -17.54 -7.71 5.18
C PRO A 128 -17.66 -7.11 3.76
N GLY A 129 -18.08 -7.94 2.81
CA GLY A 129 -18.17 -7.56 1.40
C GLY A 129 -16.82 -7.54 0.66
N GLY A 130 -15.82 -8.22 1.22
CA GLY A 130 -14.44 -8.29 0.72
C GLY A 130 -13.58 -7.13 1.20
N GLU A 131 -12.27 -7.27 1.06
CA GLU A 131 -11.25 -6.27 1.40
C GLU A 131 -10.95 -5.34 0.24
N VAL A 132 -10.31 -4.21 0.54
CA VAL A 132 -9.50 -3.52 -0.47
C VAL A 132 -8.10 -4.08 -0.40
N ILE A 133 -7.65 -4.72 -1.48
CA ILE A 133 -6.34 -5.33 -1.61
C ILE A 133 -5.41 -4.30 -2.24
N VAL A 134 -4.30 -4.00 -1.58
CA VAL A 134 -3.23 -3.15 -2.12
C VAL A 134 -2.01 -4.03 -2.39
N SER A 135 -1.56 -4.04 -3.63
CA SER A 135 -0.31 -4.67 -4.08
C SER A 135 0.63 -3.59 -4.60
N ILE A 136 1.90 -3.64 -4.18
CA ILE A 136 2.96 -2.77 -4.66
C ILE A 136 4.10 -3.67 -5.13
N LYS A 137 4.25 -3.81 -6.44
CA LYS A 137 5.37 -4.52 -7.07
C LYS A 137 6.60 -3.62 -7.02
N VAL A 138 7.62 -4.06 -6.31
CA VAL A 138 8.84 -3.30 -6.06
C VAL A 138 10.00 -4.25 -5.80
N ASP A 139 11.17 -3.93 -6.32
CA ASP A 139 12.39 -4.70 -6.03
C ASP A 139 12.77 -4.59 -4.55
N ASN A 140 13.09 -5.73 -3.93
CA ASN A 140 13.47 -5.84 -2.52
C ASN A 140 12.46 -5.11 -1.60
N ALA A 141 11.23 -5.64 -1.59
CA ALA A 141 10.12 -5.15 -0.80
C ALA A 141 10.47 -5.04 0.70
N LYS A 142 11.35 -5.90 1.21
CA LYS A 142 11.80 -5.87 2.61
C LYS A 142 12.45 -4.53 2.97
N ASP A 143 13.36 -4.03 2.15
CA ASP A 143 14.04 -2.77 2.40
C ASP A 143 13.08 -1.58 2.31
N VAL A 144 12.13 -1.64 1.39
CA VAL A 144 11.09 -0.62 1.23
C VAL A 144 10.14 -0.63 2.43
N ILE A 145 9.69 -1.79 2.92
CA ILE A 145 8.89 -1.93 4.14
C ILE A 145 9.65 -1.36 5.34
N MET A 146 10.93 -1.69 5.48
CA MET A 146 11.78 -1.17 6.54
C MET A 146 11.88 0.35 6.50
N TRP A 147 12.01 0.93 5.32
CA TRP A 147 12.04 2.37 5.12
C TRP A 147 10.70 3.05 5.43
N LEU A 148 9.59 2.52 4.88
CA LEU A 148 8.24 3.05 5.07
C LEU A 148 7.77 3.01 6.53
N THR A 149 8.35 2.09 7.31
CA THR A 149 8.05 1.93 8.73
C THR A 149 9.18 2.43 9.62
N LYS A 150 10.16 3.17 9.09
CA LYS A 150 11.32 3.67 9.85
C LYS A 150 10.92 4.79 10.82
N PHE A 151 11.57 4.80 11.98
CA PHE A 151 11.57 5.89 12.96
C PHE A 151 12.95 6.54 13.01
#